data_AF-A0A2D4L5Y5-F1
#
_entry.id   AF-A0A2D4L5Y5-F1
#
_cell.length_a   1.000
_cell.length_b   1.000
_cell.length_c   1.000
_cell.angle_alpha   90.00
_cell.angle_beta   90.00
_cell.angle_gamma   90.00
#
_symmetry.space_group_name_H-M   'P 1'
#
loop_
_entity.id
_entity.type
_entity.pdbx_description
1 polymer ?
#
loop_
_entity_poly.entity_id
_entity_poly.type
_entity_poly.pdbx_seq_one_letter_code
_entity_poly.pdbx_strand_id
1 'polypeptide(L)'
;GGFEYKRAIVECIISIIEENAESKETGLSHLCEFIEDCEFTVLATRILHLLGQEGPKTNNPSKYIRFIYNRVVLEHEEVRAGAVSALAKFGAQNEEMLPSILVLLKRCVMDDDNEVRDRATFYLSVLEQKQKALNAGYILNGLTVSIPGLERALHQYTLDPSEKPFDLKSVPLATAPIIEQRAGWL
;
A
#
# COMPACT_ATOMS: atom_id res chain seq x y z
N GLY A 1 2.04 -24.73 6.70
CA GLY A 1 0.58 -24.64 6.65
C GLY A 1 0.16 -23.96 5.37
N GLY A 2 -0.96 -24.35 4.77
CA GLY A 2 -1.42 -23.82 3.48
C GLY A 2 -1.86 -22.35 3.53
N PHE A 3 -2.12 -21.77 2.36
CA PHE A 3 -2.48 -20.35 2.19
C PHE A 3 -3.63 -19.89 3.09
N GLU A 4 -4.77 -20.59 3.08
CA GLU A 4 -5.97 -20.21 3.86
C GLU A 4 -5.70 -20.10 5.36
N TYR A 5 -4.87 -20.99 5.90
CA TYR A 5 -4.49 -20.97 7.31
C TYR A 5 -3.60 -19.75 7.61
N LYS A 6 -2.59 -19.49 6.78
CA LYS A 6 -1.72 -18.31 6.93
C LYS A 6 -2.51 -17.01 6.75
N ARG A 7 -3.45 -16.97 5.80
CA ARG A 7 -4.35 -15.83 5.59
C ARG A 7 -5.18 -15.55 6.84
N ALA A 8 -5.81 -16.57 7.42
CA ALA A 8 -6.61 -16.41 8.63
C ALA A 8 -5.77 -15.86 9.81
N ILE A 9 -4.51 -16.26 9.93
CA ILE A 9 -3.60 -15.69 10.95
C ILE A 9 -3.34 -14.21 10.68
N VAL A 10 -2.98 -13.85 9.45
CA VAL A 10 -2.69 -12.46 9.07
C VAL A 10 -3.94 -11.59 9.27
N GLU A 11 -5.11 -12.04 8.83
CA GLU A 11 -6.38 -11.34 9.03
C GLU A 11 -6.69 -11.13 10.51
N CYS A 12 -6.50 -12.17 11.35
CA CYS A 12 -6.69 -12.07 12.79
C CYS A 12 -5.77 -11.02 13.43
N ILE A 13 -4.47 -11.02 13.07
CA ILE A 13 -3.51 -10.03 13.60
C ILE A 13 -3.88 -8.62 13.12
N ILE A 14 -4.31 -8.45 11.87
CA ILE A 14 -4.77 -7.16 11.34
C ILE A 14 -5.97 -6.64 12.15
N SER A 15 -6.98 -7.48 12.39
CA SER A 15 -8.14 -7.11 13.20
C SER A 15 -7.74 -6.66 14.61
N ILE A 16 -6.80 -7.36 15.26
CA ILE A 16 -6.29 -6.97 16.58
C ILE A 16 -5.61 -5.59 16.53
N ILE A 17 -4.80 -5.31 15.50
CA ILE A 17 -4.10 -4.02 15.33
C ILE A 17 -5.10 -2.86 15.14
N GLU A 18 -6.17 -3.10 14.39
CA GLU A 18 -7.19 -2.10 14.06
C GLU A 18 -8.11 -1.80 15.26
N GLU A 19 -8.44 -2.82 16.06
CA GLU A 19 -9.37 -2.71 17.19
C GLU A 19 -8.68 -2.34 18.51
N ASN A 20 -7.39 -2.64 18.68
CA ASN A 20 -6.68 -2.45 19.94
C ASN A 20 -5.34 -1.71 19.77
N ALA A 21 -5.34 -0.44 20.15
CA ALA A 21 -4.14 0.40 20.11
C ALA A 21 -2.98 -0.10 20.99
N GLU A 22 -3.25 -0.75 22.13
CA GLU A 22 -2.22 -1.28 23.03
C GLU A 22 -1.48 -2.47 22.42
N SER A 23 -2.16 -3.25 21.57
CA SER A 23 -1.60 -4.42 20.90
C SER A 23 -0.91 -4.09 19.57
N LYS A 24 -0.97 -2.84 19.12
CA LYS A 24 -0.53 -2.40 17.79
C LYS A 24 0.94 -2.72 17.52
N GLU A 25 1.85 -2.31 18.40
CA GLU A 25 3.28 -2.52 18.16
C GLU A 25 3.67 -4.01 18.16
N THR A 26 3.02 -4.81 19.02
CA THR A 26 3.18 -6.27 19.08
C THR A 26 2.70 -6.93 17.80
N GLY A 27 1.47 -6.59 17.35
CA GLY A 27 0.92 -7.11 16.10
C GLY A 27 1.78 -6.75 14.88
N LEU A 28 2.19 -5.49 14.75
CA LEU A 28 3.08 -5.05 13.67
C LEU A 28 4.43 -5.76 13.70
N SER A 29 4.96 -6.06 14.89
CA SER A 29 6.21 -6.82 15.03
C SER A 29 6.06 -8.26 14.55
N HIS A 30 4.96 -8.95 14.93
CA HIS A 30 4.68 -10.29 14.41
C HIS A 30 4.48 -10.33 12.90
N LEU A 31 3.84 -9.30 12.32
CA LEU A 31 3.71 -9.21 10.87
C LEU A 31 5.05 -8.96 10.15
N CYS A 32 5.97 -8.21 10.79
CA CYS A 32 7.33 -8.04 10.27
C CYS A 32 8.12 -9.34 10.28
N GLU A 33 8.02 -10.16 11.33
CA GLU A 33 8.62 -11.50 11.35
C GLU A 33 7.97 -12.40 10.29
N PHE A 34 6.64 -12.38 10.18
CA PHE A 34 5.91 -13.20 9.22
C PHE A 34 6.31 -12.91 7.77
N ILE A 35 6.54 -11.64 7.41
CA ILE A 35 6.88 -11.27 6.04
C ILE A 35 8.32 -11.62 5.65
N GLU A 36 9.19 -12.03 6.60
CA GLU A 36 10.55 -12.45 6.27
C GLU A 36 10.61 -13.79 5.53
N ASP A 37 9.72 -14.72 5.88
CA ASP A 37 9.65 -16.07 5.31
C ASP A 37 8.31 -16.30 4.57
N CYS A 38 7.67 -15.22 4.09
CA CYS A 38 6.38 -15.29 3.44
C CYS A 38 6.51 -15.69 1.97
N GLU A 39 6.08 -16.91 1.64
CA GLU A 39 6.02 -17.41 0.26
C GLU A 39 4.82 -16.91 -0.56
N PHE A 40 3.88 -16.18 0.07
CA PHE A 40 2.63 -15.77 -0.56
C PHE A 40 2.61 -14.27 -0.85
N THR A 41 2.78 -13.90 -2.12
CA THR A 41 2.82 -12.51 -2.60
C THR A 41 1.64 -11.67 -2.13
N VAL A 42 0.42 -12.22 -2.18
CA VAL A 42 -0.81 -11.53 -1.74
C VAL A 42 -0.76 -11.20 -0.24
N LEU A 43 -0.23 -12.10 0.59
CA LEU A 43 -0.09 -11.83 2.04
C LEU A 43 1.02 -10.82 2.30
N ALA A 44 2.16 -10.97 1.63
CA ALA A 44 3.29 -10.06 1.79
C ALA A 44 2.93 -8.63 1.41
N THR A 45 2.29 -8.43 0.25
CA THR A 45 1.83 -7.11 -0.21
C THR A 45 0.77 -6.51 0.72
N ARG A 46 -0.16 -7.33 1.24
CA ARG A 46 -1.14 -6.89 2.24
C ARG A 46 -0.49 -6.40 3.54
N ILE A 47 0.52 -7.13 4.03
CA ILE A 47 1.28 -6.75 5.22
C ILE A 47 2.05 -5.46 4.96
N LEU A 48 2.76 -5.34 3.84
CA LEU A 48 3.48 -4.11 3.46
C LEU A 48 2.54 -2.90 3.41
N HIS A 49 1.34 -3.08 2.87
CA HIS A 49 0.34 -2.03 2.83
C HIS A 49 -0.02 -1.53 4.23
N LEU A 50 -0.29 -2.44 5.17
CA LEU A 50 -0.59 -2.12 6.56
C LEU A 50 0.61 -1.46 7.26
N LEU A 51 1.82 -2.01 7.09
CA LEU A 51 3.04 -1.43 7.65
C LEU A 51 3.25 0.01 7.17
N GLY A 52 2.97 0.31 5.91
CA GLY A 52 3.01 1.67 5.37
C GLY A 52 1.96 2.61 5.97
N GLN A 53 0.81 2.09 6.42
CA GLN A 53 -0.24 2.89 7.06
C GLN A 53 0.04 3.15 8.54
N GLU A 54 0.44 2.11 9.28
CA GLU A 54 0.52 2.15 10.74
C GLU A 54 1.94 2.38 11.26
N GLY A 55 2.95 1.85 10.58
CA GLY A 55 4.35 1.98 10.97
C GLY A 55 4.84 3.43 11.15
N PRO A 56 4.46 4.42 10.30
CA PRO A 56 4.89 5.82 10.47
C PRO A 56 4.38 6.48 11.76
N LYS A 57 3.34 5.92 12.37
CA LYS A 57 2.64 6.43 13.56
C LYS A 57 3.16 5.81 14.86
N THR A 58 4.06 4.82 14.77
CA THR A 58 4.64 4.13 15.94
C THR A 58 5.73 4.94 16.62
N ASN A 59 6.14 4.54 17.83
CA ASN A 59 7.22 5.22 18.55
C ASN A 59 8.59 5.01 17.91
N ASN A 60 8.78 3.94 17.13
CA ASN A 60 10.04 3.65 16.45
C ASN A 60 9.83 3.28 14.96
N PRO A 61 9.48 4.26 14.11
CA PRO A 61 9.22 4.03 12.68
C PRO A 61 10.41 3.42 11.93
N SER A 62 11.63 3.79 12.32
CA SER A 62 12.89 3.31 11.72
C SER A 62 13.03 1.78 11.72
N LYS A 63 12.52 1.10 12.76
CA LYS A 63 12.49 -0.37 12.84
C LYS A 63 11.74 -0.97 11.64
N TYR A 64 10.56 -0.44 11.34
CA TYR A 64 9.69 -0.94 10.27
C TYR A 64 10.23 -0.62 8.88
N ILE A 65 10.87 0.54 8.71
CA ILE A 65 11.55 0.90 7.46
C ILE A 65 12.59 -0.15 7.08
N ARG A 66 13.34 -0.69 8.05
CA ARG A 66 14.33 -1.75 7.80
C ARG A 66 13.68 -3.02 7.26
N PHE A 67 12.60 -3.49 7.90
CA PHE A 67 11.88 -4.69 7.44
C PHE A 67 11.32 -4.50 6.03
N ILE A 68 10.74 -3.33 5.75
CA ILE A 68 10.21 -3.00 4.41
C ILE A 68 11.34 -2.93 3.38
N TYR A 69 12.44 -2.24 3.66
CA TYR A 69 13.53 -2.08 2.69
C TYR A 69 14.25 -3.41 2.40
N ASN A 70 14.34 -4.31 3.38
CA ASN A 70 14.84 -5.66 3.12
C ASN A 70 14.00 -6.39 2.07
N ARG A 71 12.67 -6.19 2.04
CA ARG A 71 11.80 -6.74 1.00
C ARG A 71 12.08 -6.14 -0.38
N VAL A 72 12.47 -4.86 -0.46
CA VAL A 72 12.94 -4.25 -1.73
C VAL A 72 14.18 -4.96 -2.28
N VAL A 73 15.06 -5.48 -1.42
CA VAL A 73 16.33 -6.09 -1.85
C VAL A 73 16.21 -7.59 -2.13
N LEU A 74 15.38 -8.29 -1.35
CA LEU A 74 15.40 -9.76 -1.28
C LEU A 74 14.26 -10.44 -2.04
N GLU A 75 13.20 -9.71 -2.40
CA GLU A 75 11.98 -10.28 -2.98
C GLU A 75 11.86 -10.07 -4.49
N HIS A 76 10.88 -10.74 -5.09
CA HIS A 76 10.49 -10.52 -6.48
C HIS A 76 9.70 -9.21 -6.65
N GLU A 77 9.61 -8.77 -7.91
CA GLU A 77 9.08 -7.48 -8.38
C GLU A 77 7.76 -7.05 -7.74
N GLU A 78 6.76 -7.93 -7.62
CA GLU A 78 5.45 -7.57 -7.06
C GLU A 78 5.54 -7.14 -5.58
N VAL A 79 6.30 -7.88 -4.77
CA VAL A 79 6.51 -7.54 -3.35
C VAL A 79 7.39 -6.31 -3.22
N ARG A 80 8.42 -6.16 -4.06
CA ARG A 80 9.27 -4.96 -4.10
C ARG A 80 8.46 -3.70 -4.41
N ALA A 81 7.55 -3.76 -5.38
CA ALA A 81 6.65 -2.67 -5.75
C ALA A 81 5.70 -2.29 -4.60
N GLY A 82 5.23 -3.29 -3.83
CA GLY A 82 4.50 -3.07 -2.58
C GLY A 82 5.34 -2.38 -1.51
N ALA A 83 6.60 -2.79 -1.35
CA ALA A 83 7.52 -2.24 -0.37
C ALA A 83 7.90 -0.78 -0.67
N VAL A 84 8.16 -0.44 -1.94
CA VAL A 84 8.37 0.95 -2.39
C VAL A 84 7.18 1.84 -2.03
N SER A 85 5.96 1.35 -2.24
CA SER A 85 4.74 2.08 -1.89
C SER A 85 4.60 2.27 -0.37
N ALA A 86 4.98 1.26 0.42
CA ALA A 86 5.01 1.37 1.88
C ALA A 86 6.03 2.42 2.35
N LEU A 87 7.25 2.41 1.80
CA LEU A 87 8.28 3.43 2.10
C LEU A 87 7.78 4.85 1.79
N ALA A 88 7.12 5.03 0.65
CA ALA A 88 6.56 6.33 0.27
C ALA A 88 5.54 6.85 1.31
N LYS A 89 4.70 5.97 1.86
CA LYS A 89 3.76 6.34 2.95
C LYS A 89 4.46 6.77 4.23
N PHE A 90 5.64 6.22 4.56
CA PHE A 90 6.46 6.73 5.67
C PHE A 90 6.93 8.16 5.41
N GLY A 91 7.51 8.42 4.23
CA GLY A 91 7.97 9.76 3.87
C GLY A 91 6.83 10.78 3.81
N ALA A 92 5.64 10.34 3.42
CA ALA A 92 4.47 11.19 3.30
C ALA A 92 3.84 11.58 4.65
N GLN A 93 3.93 10.72 5.67
CA GLN A 93 3.30 10.91 6.98
C GLN A 93 4.27 11.37 8.07
N ASN A 94 5.56 11.08 7.95
CA ASN A 94 6.56 11.34 8.98
C ASN A 94 7.72 12.17 8.42
N GLU A 95 7.73 13.47 8.75
CA GLU A 95 8.72 14.44 8.27
C GLU A 95 10.15 14.12 8.75
N GLU A 96 10.30 13.50 9.93
CA GLU A 96 11.59 13.10 10.48
C GLU A 96 12.22 11.96 9.65
N MET A 97 11.39 11.03 9.17
CA MET A 97 11.84 9.89 8.36
C MET A 97 12.03 10.25 6.88
N LEU A 98 11.45 11.34 6.41
CA LEU A 98 11.46 11.75 5.00
C LEU A 98 12.88 11.75 4.37
N PRO A 99 13.93 12.32 4.99
CA PRO A 99 15.28 12.29 4.39
C PRO A 99 15.78 10.87 4.13
N SER A 100 15.56 9.95 5.06
CA SER A 100 15.92 8.53 4.91
C SER A 100 15.12 7.87 3.78
N ILE A 101 13.81 8.11 3.72
CA ILE A 101 12.95 7.56 2.67
C ILE A 101 13.38 8.05 1.28
N LEU A 102 13.72 9.33 1.12
CA LEU A 102 14.21 9.86 -0.16
C LEU A 102 15.48 9.16 -0.63
N VAL A 103 16.40 8.83 0.28
CA VAL A 103 17.62 8.07 -0.06
C VAL A 103 17.28 6.64 -0.51
N LEU A 104 16.34 5.97 0.17
CA LEU A 104 15.93 4.61 -0.20
C LEU A 104 15.21 4.60 -1.56
N LEU A 105 14.29 5.54 -1.79
CA LEU A 105 13.57 5.64 -3.07
C LEU A 105 14.51 5.96 -4.24
N LYS A 106 15.52 6.81 -4.04
CA LYS A 106 16.55 7.07 -5.08
C LYS A 106 17.28 5.81 -5.54
N ARG A 107 17.46 4.83 -4.66
CA ARG A 107 18.03 3.53 -5.05
C ARG A 107 17.02 2.68 -5.84
N CYS A 108 15.75 2.73 -5.46
CA CYS A 108 14.67 2.00 -6.13
C CYS A 108 14.40 2.51 -7.56
N VAL A 109 14.79 3.75 -7.89
CA VAL A 109 14.74 4.26 -9.28
C VAL A 109 15.67 3.49 -10.22
N MET A 110 16.68 2.81 -9.67
CA MET A 110 17.62 1.98 -10.42
C MET A 110 17.28 0.48 -10.37
N ASP A 111 16.06 0.13 -9.95
CA ASP A 111 15.60 -1.27 -9.95
C ASP A 111 15.57 -1.84 -11.38
N ASP A 112 15.72 -3.15 -11.55
CA ASP A 112 15.68 -3.80 -12.86
C ASP A 112 14.24 -3.92 -13.41
N ASP A 113 13.24 -3.96 -12.52
CA ASP A 113 11.83 -4.02 -12.89
C ASP A 113 11.23 -2.64 -13.20
N ASN A 114 10.44 -2.54 -14.27
CA ASN A 114 9.86 -1.26 -14.70
C ASN A 114 8.79 -0.74 -13.74
N GLU A 115 7.92 -1.60 -13.21
CA GLU A 115 6.87 -1.18 -12.29
C GLU A 115 7.46 -0.66 -10.97
N VAL A 116 8.50 -1.31 -10.46
CA VAL A 116 9.22 -0.85 -9.26
C VAL A 116 9.87 0.52 -9.51
N ARG A 117 10.58 0.69 -10.63
CA ARG A 117 11.22 1.98 -11.01
C ARG A 117 10.21 3.11 -11.17
N ASP A 118 9.09 2.84 -11.83
CA ASP A 118 8.08 3.85 -12.12
C ASP A 118 7.42 4.34 -10.84
N ARG A 119 7.06 3.41 -9.93
CA ARG A 119 6.55 3.76 -8.59
C ARG A 119 7.56 4.55 -7.78
N ALA A 120 8.83 4.13 -7.77
CA ALA A 120 9.89 4.82 -7.04
C ALA A 120 10.09 6.25 -7.57
N THR A 121 10.14 6.42 -8.89
CA THR A 121 10.28 7.72 -9.55
C THR A 121 9.10 8.63 -9.24
N PHE A 122 7.87 8.10 -9.36
CA PHE A 122 6.65 8.83 -9.04
C PHE A 122 6.65 9.31 -7.58
N TYR A 123 6.82 8.40 -6.62
CA TYR A 123 6.79 8.78 -5.21
C TYR A 123 7.94 9.71 -4.81
N LEU A 124 9.14 9.49 -5.37
CA LEU A 124 10.26 10.40 -5.15
C LEU A 124 9.92 11.81 -5.62
N SER A 125 9.36 11.95 -6.83
CA SER A 125 8.99 13.24 -7.40
C SER A 125 7.94 13.99 -6.57
N VAL A 126 6.97 13.27 -5.99
CA VAL A 126 5.92 13.84 -5.12
C VAL A 126 6.52 14.28 -3.79
N LEU A 127 7.31 13.41 -3.15
CA LEU A 127 7.88 13.67 -1.82
C LEU A 127 8.92 14.79 -1.83
N GLU A 128 9.70 14.94 -2.91
CA GLU A 128 10.67 16.03 -3.05
C GLU A 128 10.01 17.42 -3.12
N GLN A 129 8.72 17.50 -3.48
CA GLN A 129 7.96 18.76 -3.39
C GLN A 129 7.73 19.21 -1.96
N LYS A 130 7.79 18.30 -0.98
CA LYS A 130 7.53 18.57 0.45
C LYS A 130 6.16 19.23 0.71
N GLN A 131 5.17 18.91 -0.12
CA GLN A 131 3.82 19.47 -0.03
C GLN A 131 2.84 18.43 0.52
N LYS A 132 2.28 18.70 1.71
CA LYS A 132 1.31 17.81 2.37
C LYS A 132 0.06 17.53 1.50
N ALA A 133 -0.38 18.51 0.72
CA ALA A 133 -1.52 18.34 -0.18
C ALA A 133 -1.24 17.31 -1.30
N LEU A 134 -0.02 17.33 -1.88
CA LEU A 134 0.39 16.35 -2.88
C LEU A 134 0.56 14.97 -2.26
N ASN A 135 1.18 14.88 -1.07
CA ASN A 135 1.30 13.63 -0.33
C ASN A 135 -0.08 13.00 -0.08
N ALA A 136 -1.04 13.80 0.38
CA ALA A 136 -2.41 13.34 0.61
C ALA A 136 -3.05 12.85 -0.70
N GLY A 137 -3.01 13.65 -1.76
CA GLY A 137 -3.68 13.33 -3.03
C GLY A 137 -3.08 12.16 -3.81
N TYR A 138 -1.77 11.93 -3.70
CA TYR A 138 -1.06 10.99 -4.58
C TYR A 138 -0.43 9.78 -3.85
N ILE A 139 -0.30 9.81 -2.53
CA ILE A 139 0.36 8.73 -1.76
C ILE A 139 -0.59 8.14 -0.71
N LEU A 140 -1.30 8.99 0.04
CA LEU A 140 -2.07 8.55 1.20
C LEU A 140 -3.51 8.18 0.86
N ASN A 141 -4.14 8.95 -0.02
CA ASN A 141 -5.52 8.73 -0.41
C ASN A 141 -5.56 7.77 -1.59
N GLY A 142 -6.18 6.61 -1.38
CA GLY A 142 -6.54 5.70 -2.46
C GLY A 142 -7.78 6.17 -3.22
N LEU A 143 -8.22 5.37 -4.18
CA LEU A 143 -9.47 5.59 -4.90
C LEU A 143 -10.65 5.65 -3.91
N THR A 144 -11.36 6.78 -3.88
CA THR A 144 -12.46 7.03 -2.93
C THR A 144 -13.83 6.56 -3.44
N VAL A 145 -13.90 6.13 -4.69
CA VAL A 145 -15.13 5.68 -5.34
C VAL A 145 -15.30 4.16 -5.25
N SER A 146 -16.54 3.71 -5.26
CA SER A 146 -16.89 2.28 -5.28
C SER A 146 -16.41 1.64 -6.60
N ILE A 147 -15.62 0.56 -6.54
CA ILE A 147 -15.18 -0.17 -7.75
C ILE A 147 -16.37 -0.67 -8.57
N PRO A 148 -17.39 -1.36 -8.00
CA PRO A 148 -18.60 -1.72 -8.77
C PRO A 148 -19.38 -0.52 -9.29
N GLY A 149 -19.31 0.63 -8.60
CA GLY A 149 -19.90 1.89 -9.08
C GLY A 149 -19.14 2.43 -10.29
N LEU A 150 -17.81 2.40 -10.24
CA LEU A 150 -16.92 2.86 -11.28
C LEU A 150 -17.07 1.99 -12.53
N GLU A 151 -17.09 0.68 -12.37
CA GLU A 151 -17.31 -0.28 -13.47
C GLU A 151 -18.64 0.01 -14.19
N ARG A 152 -19.74 0.14 -13.44
CA ARG A 152 -21.06 0.46 -14.03
C ARG A 152 -21.07 1.81 -14.73
N ALA A 153 -20.46 2.83 -14.14
CA ALA A 153 -20.41 4.16 -14.71
C ALA A 153 -19.57 4.19 -16.01
N LEU A 154 -18.43 3.51 -16.03
CA LEU A 154 -17.57 3.39 -17.21
C LEU A 154 -18.26 2.57 -18.31
N HIS A 155 -18.89 1.44 -17.97
CA HIS A 155 -19.63 0.63 -18.92
C HIS A 155 -20.77 1.44 -19.57
N GLN A 156 -21.54 2.17 -18.77
CA GLN A 156 -22.58 3.05 -19.30
C GLN A 156 -22.01 4.13 -20.23
N TYR A 157 -20.87 4.72 -19.87
CA TYR A 157 -20.19 5.72 -20.70
C TYR A 157 -19.72 5.15 -22.05
N THR A 158 -19.38 3.86 -22.12
CA THR A 158 -19.05 3.19 -23.39
C THR A 158 -20.27 2.87 -24.25
N LEU A 159 -21.44 2.65 -23.63
CA LEU A 159 -22.69 2.36 -24.33
C LEU A 159 -23.38 3.60 -24.88
N ASP A 160 -23.22 4.74 -24.20
CA ASP A 160 -23.74 6.04 -24.62
C ASP A 160 -22.60 7.07 -24.67
N PRO A 161 -21.78 7.05 -25.75
CA PRO A 161 -20.62 7.92 -25.86
C PRO A 161 -21.03 9.40 -25.84
N SER A 162 -20.61 10.10 -24.79
CA SER A 162 -20.79 11.53 -24.64
C SER A 162 -19.60 12.29 -25.22
N GLU A 163 -19.83 13.49 -25.75
CA GLU A 163 -18.72 14.41 -26.07
C GLU A 163 -18.01 14.94 -24.82
N LYS A 164 -18.65 14.83 -23.65
CA LYS A 164 -18.04 15.22 -22.37
C LYS A 164 -17.19 14.08 -21.82
N PRO A 165 -15.94 14.34 -21.39
CA PRO A 165 -15.10 13.33 -20.72
C PRO A 165 -15.79 12.73 -19.49
N PHE A 166 -15.47 11.47 -19.21
CA PHE A 166 -15.92 10.79 -18.00
C PHE A 166 -15.51 11.56 -16.73
N ASP A 167 -16.48 11.80 -15.85
CA ASP A 167 -16.25 12.48 -14.56
C ASP A 167 -16.33 11.48 -13.41
N LEU A 168 -15.21 11.29 -12.71
CA LEU A 168 -15.11 10.41 -11.55
C LEU A 168 -16.06 10.85 -10.41
N LYS A 169 -16.46 12.12 -10.36
CA LYS A 169 -17.43 12.64 -9.37
C LYS A 169 -18.85 12.10 -9.58
N SER A 170 -19.16 11.54 -10.75
CA SER A 170 -20.44 10.86 -10.99
C SER A 170 -20.53 9.49 -10.31
N VAL A 171 -19.40 8.94 -9.87
CA VAL A 171 -19.33 7.61 -9.28
C VAL A 171 -19.63 7.68 -7.78
N PRO A 172 -20.51 6.80 -7.25
CA PRO A 172 -20.75 6.71 -5.82
C PRO A 172 -19.47 6.48 -5.03
N LEU A 173 -19.32 7.16 -3.89
CA LEU A 173 -18.23 6.92 -2.95
C LEU A 173 -18.28 5.48 -2.43
N ALA A 174 -17.11 4.92 -2.10
CA ALA A 174 -17.03 3.62 -1.45
C ALA A 174 -17.68 3.71 -0.06
N THR A 175 -18.82 3.03 0.13
CA THR A 175 -19.55 2.99 1.41
C THR A 175 -19.04 1.91 2.36
N ALA A 176 -18.08 1.08 1.93
CA ALA A 176 -17.43 0.04 2.72
C ALA A 176 -15.94 -0.05 2.32
N PRO A 177 -15.04 -0.43 3.24
CA PRO A 177 -13.65 -0.72 2.90
C PRO A 177 -13.60 -1.76 1.77
N ILE A 178 -12.62 -1.62 0.86
CA ILE A 178 -12.41 -2.57 -0.24
C ILE A 178 -11.98 -3.90 0.38
N ILE A 179 -12.96 -4.73 0.71
CA ILE A 179 -12.76 -6.17 0.90
C ILE A 179 -12.65 -6.71 -0.51
N GLU A 180 -11.43 -7.09 -0.87
CA GLU A 180 -11.12 -7.78 -2.11
C GLU A 180 -12.10 -8.94 -2.27
N GLN A 181 -13.01 -8.82 -3.25
CA GLN A 181 -14.03 -9.84 -3.45
C GLN A 181 -13.33 -11.13 -3.83
N ARG A 182 -13.66 -12.20 -3.08
CA ARG A 182 -13.37 -13.59 -3.42
C ARG A 182 -13.67 -13.81 -4.91
N ALA A 183 -12.62 -13.87 -5.72
CA ALA A 183 -12.70 -14.46 -7.05
C ALA A 183 -12.85 -15.97 -6.84
N GLY A 184 -14.10 -16.40 -6.63
CA GLY A 184 -14.49 -17.79 -6.79
C GLY A 184 -14.41 -18.12 -8.27
N TRP A 185 -13.25 -18.59 -8.72
CA TRP A 185 -13.15 -19.32 -9.96
C TRP A 185 -13.49 -20.78 -9.66
N LEU A 186 -14.51 -21.28 -10.37
CA LEU A 186 -14.80 -22.70 -10.54
C LEU A 186 -13.57 -23.43 -11.10
#